data_AF-A0A0F9PDR3-F1
#
_entry.id   AF-A0A0F9PDR3-F1
#
_cell.length_a   1.000
_cell.length_b   1.000
_cell.length_c   1.000
_cell.angle_alpha   90.00
_cell.angle_beta   90.00
_cell.angle_gamma   90.00
#
_symmetry.space_group_name_H-M   'P 1'
#
loop_
_entity.id
_entity.type
_entity.pdbx_description
1 polymer ?
#
loop_
_entity_poly.entity_id
_entity_poly.type
_entity_poly.pdbx_seq_one_letter_code
_entity_poly.pdbx_strand_id
1 'polypeptide(L)'
;MERFVTRGTQMLLPSSEFFEVYPGDEMDDEAGKRAEATRAYLVYLFRKKIRTYSLVKQLLRCFLLYSRAVIKTGVRVERSGNESLVWPTVRAVDPFMFHTWPETCTNIEDAQMVIEDNMMPWETYKANMTRGVVDQIKREDLSKVDWPQHVIKRLSDQGIPSPDDMSSTPQANTD
;
A
#
# COMPACT_ATOMS: atom_id res chain seq x y z
N MET A 1 -2.01 11.09 17.82
CA MET A 1 -2.08 10.16 16.68
C MET A 1 -1.23 8.89 16.88
N GLU A 2 0.10 8.97 17.00
CA GLU A 2 0.99 7.78 17.11
C GLU A 2 0.67 6.80 18.25
N ARG A 3 0.31 7.31 19.43
CA ARG A 3 -0.10 6.46 20.57
C ARG A 3 -1.38 5.68 20.26
N PHE A 4 -2.32 6.28 19.53
CA PHE A 4 -3.55 5.61 19.10
C PHE A 4 -3.24 4.56 18.03
N VAL A 5 -2.42 4.90 17.03
CA VAL A 5 -1.99 3.95 15.99
C VAL A 5 -1.35 2.71 16.62
N THR A 6 -0.47 2.91 17.61
CA THR A 6 0.21 1.79 18.30
C THR A 6 -0.78 0.92 19.07
N ARG A 7 -1.69 1.52 19.85
CA ARG A 7 -2.73 0.78 20.58
C ARG A 7 -3.70 0.06 19.64
N GLY A 8 -4.14 0.72 18.58
CA GLY A 8 -4.99 0.12 17.55
C GLY A 8 -4.32 -1.05 16.85
N THR A 9 -3.02 -0.94 16.56
CA THR A 9 -2.24 -2.06 15.99
C THR A 9 -2.21 -3.25 16.95
N GLN A 10 -1.98 -3.01 18.24
CA GLN A 10 -2.01 -4.05 19.27
C GLN A 10 -3.39 -4.67 19.47
N MET A 11 -4.47 -3.90 19.29
CA MET A 11 -5.84 -4.41 19.35
C MET A 11 -6.18 -5.29 18.14
N LEU A 12 -5.74 -4.92 16.93
CA LEU A 12 -5.98 -5.69 15.71
C LEU A 12 -5.07 -6.91 15.57
N LEU A 13 -3.85 -6.84 16.13
CA LEU A 13 -2.88 -7.92 16.17
C LEU A 13 -2.53 -8.23 17.63
N PRO A 14 -3.49 -8.74 18.43
CA PRO A 14 -3.30 -8.97 19.87
C PRO A 14 -2.30 -10.09 20.13
N SER A 15 -2.21 -11.04 19.21
CA SER A 15 -1.25 -12.11 19.23
C SER A 15 -0.41 -12.07 17.96
N SER A 16 0.68 -12.82 18.02
CA SER A 16 1.58 -13.02 16.91
C SER A 16 1.02 -13.96 15.81
N GLU A 17 -0.17 -14.53 16.04
CA GLU A 17 -0.94 -15.40 15.14
C GLU A 17 -2.38 -14.91 15.09
N PHE A 18 -2.68 -14.02 14.16
CA PHE A 18 -4.01 -13.43 13.98
C PHE A 18 -4.94 -14.29 13.10
N PHE A 19 -4.50 -15.49 12.74
CA PHE A 19 -5.20 -16.42 11.85
C PHE A 19 -5.16 -17.81 12.45
N GLU A 20 -6.08 -18.65 12.01
CA GLU A 20 -6.16 -20.07 12.37
C GLU A 20 -6.13 -20.91 11.10
N VAL A 21 -5.52 -22.08 11.19
CA VAL A 21 -5.46 -23.05 10.08
C VAL A 21 -6.12 -24.33 10.57
N TYR A 22 -7.17 -24.73 9.87
CA TYR A 22 -7.92 -25.94 10.17
C TYR A 22 -7.49 -27.07 9.21
N PRO A 23 -7.42 -28.32 9.69
CA PRO A 23 -7.25 -29.47 8.81
C PRO A 23 -8.49 -29.63 7.92
N GLY A 24 -8.30 -30.11 6.69
CA GLY A 24 -9.42 -30.38 5.77
C GLY A 24 -10.31 -31.55 6.23
N ASP A 25 -9.74 -32.48 6.99
CA ASP A 25 -10.43 -33.55 7.70
C ASP A 25 -9.86 -33.61 9.13
N GLU A 26 -10.71 -33.41 10.13
CA GLU A 26 -10.30 -33.40 11.54
C GLU A 26 -9.96 -34.79 12.09
N MET A 27 -10.39 -35.85 11.40
CA MET A 27 -10.20 -37.24 11.82
C MET A 27 -8.95 -37.88 11.19
N ASP A 28 -8.34 -37.22 10.20
CA ASP A 28 -7.11 -37.68 9.53
C ASP A 28 -5.86 -37.03 10.15
N ASP A 29 -5.01 -37.86 10.74
CA ASP A 29 -3.72 -37.46 11.31
C ASP A 29 -2.79 -36.79 10.30
N GLU A 30 -2.84 -37.18 9.02
CA GLU A 30 -2.04 -36.51 7.99
C GLU A 30 -2.56 -35.11 7.69
N ALA A 31 -3.88 -34.93 7.60
CA ALA A 31 -4.50 -33.61 7.44
C ALA A 31 -4.14 -32.68 8.61
N GLY A 32 -4.13 -33.21 9.85
CA GLY A 32 -3.65 -32.49 11.04
C GLY A 32 -2.20 -32.02 10.91
N LYS A 33 -1.28 -32.90 10.49
CA LYS A 33 0.14 -32.55 10.29
C LYS A 33 0.33 -31.50 9.19
N ARG A 34 -0.42 -31.58 8.09
CA ARG A 34 -0.36 -30.60 6.99
C ARG A 34 -0.89 -29.23 7.42
N ALA A 35 -1.94 -29.19 8.24
CA ALA A 35 -2.47 -27.95 8.80
C ALA A 35 -1.43 -27.25 9.69
N GLU A 36 -0.75 -27.99 10.57
CA GLU A 36 0.28 -27.43 11.45
C GLU A 36 1.51 -26.95 10.65
N ALA A 37 1.93 -27.70 9.63
CA ALA A 37 3.00 -27.26 8.71
C ALA A 37 2.63 -25.97 7.97
N THR A 38 1.38 -25.88 7.48
CA THR A 38 0.83 -24.68 6.83
C THR A 38 0.80 -23.50 7.79
N ARG A 39 0.35 -23.72 9.03
CA ARG A 39 0.34 -22.69 10.08
C ARG A 39 1.74 -22.15 10.32
N ALA A 40 2.73 -23.03 10.55
CA ALA A 40 4.12 -22.62 10.77
C ALA A 40 4.66 -21.80 9.59
N TYR A 41 4.35 -22.21 8.35
CA TYR A 41 4.71 -21.48 7.15
C TYR A 41 4.07 -20.09 7.08
N LEU A 42 2.76 -19.99 7.34
CA LEU A 42 2.03 -18.71 7.36
C LEU A 42 2.57 -17.78 8.46
N VAL A 43 2.91 -18.32 9.64
CA VAL A 43 3.51 -17.53 10.72
C VAL A 43 4.84 -16.94 10.26
N TYR A 44 5.70 -17.75 9.64
CA TYR A 44 6.95 -17.28 9.06
C TYR A 44 6.71 -16.19 8.01
N LEU A 45 5.77 -16.42 7.10
CA LEU A 45 5.45 -15.52 6.01
C LEU A 45 4.94 -14.16 6.52
N PHE A 46 3.96 -14.15 7.42
CA PHE A 46 3.39 -12.93 7.98
C PHE A 46 4.36 -12.16 8.87
N ARG A 47 5.22 -12.84 9.64
CA ARG A 47 6.19 -12.18 10.53
C ARG A 47 7.46 -11.73 9.81
N LYS A 48 8.06 -12.60 9.01
CA LYS A 48 9.41 -12.39 8.45
C LYS A 48 9.37 -11.77 7.07
N LYS A 49 8.48 -12.23 6.18
CA LYS A 49 8.42 -11.75 4.78
C LYS A 49 7.53 -10.52 4.64
N ILE A 50 6.30 -10.58 5.14
CA ILE A 50 5.32 -9.48 5.06
C ILE A 50 5.56 -8.39 6.12
N ARG A 51 6.00 -8.77 7.32
CA ARG A 51 6.15 -7.86 8.48
C ARG A 51 4.82 -7.17 8.86
N THR A 52 3.79 -8.00 9.06
CA THR A 52 2.38 -7.58 9.22
C THR A 52 2.17 -6.47 10.25
N TYR A 53 2.88 -6.49 11.37
CA TYR A 53 2.76 -5.43 12.39
C TYR A 53 3.11 -4.04 11.83
N SER A 54 4.20 -3.94 11.06
CA SER A 54 4.59 -2.68 10.42
C SER A 54 3.59 -2.25 9.36
N LEU A 55 3.06 -3.21 8.60
CA LEU A 55 2.06 -2.97 7.57
C LEU A 55 0.76 -2.42 8.19
N VAL A 56 0.19 -3.10 9.18
CA VAL A 56 -1.05 -2.69 9.86
C VAL A 56 -0.88 -1.32 10.52
N LYS A 57 0.30 -1.04 11.10
CA LYS A 57 0.61 0.28 11.65
C LYS A 57 0.52 1.39 10.59
N GLN A 58 1.08 1.15 9.40
CA GLN A 58 1.02 2.10 8.29
C GLN A 58 -0.41 2.28 7.77
N LEU A 59 -1.15 1.18 7.62
CA LEU A 59 -2.55 1.22 7.16
C LEU A 59 -3.45 1.96 8.13
N LEU A 60 -3.31 1.72 9.44
CA LEU A 60 -4.02 2.47 10.47
C LEU A 60 -3.68 3.97 10.41
N ARG A 61 -2.43 4.32 10.11
CA ARG A 61 -2.04 5.72 9.92
C ARG A 61 -2.78 6.33 8.73
N CYS A 62 -2.76 5.66 7.57
CA CYS A 62 -3.47 6.12 6.38
C CYS A 62 -4.98 6.25 6.64
N PHE A 63 -5.57 5.25 7.28
CA PHE A 63 -6.99 5.25 7.63
C PHE A 63 -7.36 6.42 8.55
N LEU A 64 -6.56 6.71 9.58
CA LEU A 64 -6.86 7.81 10.50
C LEU A 64 -6.66 9.19 9.89
N LEU A 65 -5.71 9.33 8.95
CA LEU A 65 -5.44 10.60 8.29
C LEU A 65 -6.42 10.88 7.15
N TYR A 66 -6.78 9.85 6.40
CA TYR A 66 -7.42 10.00 5.09
C TYR A 66 -8.75 9.24 4.97
N SER A 67 -9.18 8.55 6.03
CA SER A 67 -10.34 7.64 6.04
C SER A 67 -10.28 6.55 4.95
N ARG A 68 -9.09 6.30 4.41
CA ARG A 68 -8.82 5.32 3.35
C ARG A 68 -7.46 4.69 3.57
N ALA A 69 -7.37 3.39 3.32
CA ALA A 69 -6.12 2.65 3.35
C ALA A 69 -6.06 1.75 2.13
N VAL A 70 -4.91 1.71 1.46
CA VAL A 70 -4.69 0.87 0.29
C VAL A 70 -3.48 -0.03 0.55
N ILE A 71 -3.67 -1.33 0.29
CA ILE A 71 -2.61 -2.33 0.33
C ILE A 71 -2.33 -2.72 -1.12
N LYS A 72 -1.07 -2.63 -1.52
CA LYS A 72 -0.62 -3.18 -2.80
C LYS A 72 0.06 -4.53 -2.55
N THR A 73 -0.48 -5.57 -3.16
CA THR A 73 0.08 -6.92 -3.15
C THR A 73 0.90 -7.17 -4.40
N GLY A 74 1.91 -8.03 -4.31
CA GLY A 74 2.74 -8.42 -5.44
C GLY A 74 3.58 -9.62 -5.11
N VAL A 75 4.42 -10.03 -6.05
CA VAL A 75 5.31 -11.18 -5.91
C VAL A 75 6.74 -10.76 -6.17
N ARG A 76 7.66 -11.23 -5.33
CA ARG A 76 9.10 -11.04 -5.50
C ARG A 76 9.78 -12.38 -5.68
N VAL A 77 10.55 -12.48 -6.75
CA VAL A 77 11.40 -13.64 -7.03
C VAL A 77 12.80 -13.35 -6.48
N GLU A 78 13.26 -14.19 -5.56
CA GLU A 78 14.62 -14.16 -4.99
C GLU A 78 15.38 -15.39 -5.50
N ARG A 79 16.65 -15.23 -5.90
CA ARG A 79 17.54 -16.38 -6.20
C ARG A 79 18.31 -16.76 -4.95
N SER A 80 18.29 -18.03 -4.59
CA SER A 80 19.11 -18.60 -3.52
C SER A 80 19.89 -19.79 -4.08
N GLY A 81 21.16 -19.56 -4.41
CA GLY A 81 21.95 -20.52 -5.17
C GLY A 81 21.33 -20.80 -6.55
N ASN A 82 21.03 -22.08 -6.82
CA ASN A 82 20.39 -22.53 -8.07
C ASN A 82 18.85 -22.52 -8.00
N GLU A 83 18.27 -22.21 -6.84
CA GLU A 83 16.82 -22.20 -6.65
C GLU A 83 16.25 -20.79 -6.78
N SER A 84 15.08 -20.69 -7.42
CA SER A 84 14.29 -19.45 -7.45
C SER A 84 13.16 -19.56 -6.45
N LEU A 85 13.23 -18.74 -5.41
CA LEU A 85 12.24 -18.66 -4.34
C LEU A 85 11.25 -17.54 -4.66
N VAL A 86 9.97 -17.85 -4.56
CA VAL A 86 8.89 -16.90 -4.83
C VAL A 86 8.25 -16.49 -3.52
N TRP A 87 8.23 -15.19 -3.25
CA TRP A 87 7.70 -14.63 -2.00
C TRP A 87 6.61 -13.62 -2.26
N PRO A 88 5.49 -13.64 -1.51
CA PRO A 88 4.56 -12.55 -1.57
C PRO A 88 5.18 -11.29 -0.97
N THR A 89 4.77 -10.16 -1.51
CA THR A 89 5.13 -8.84 -1.03
C THR A 89 3.87 -8.02 -0.87
N VAL A 90 3.81 -7.25 0.20
CA VAL A 90 2.71 -6.33 0.47
C VAL A 90 3.29 -5.03 0.98
N ARG A 91 2.68 -3.92 0.60
CA ARG A 91 3.06 -2.60 1.10
C ARG A 91 1.83 -1.71 1.25
N ALA A 92 1.81 -0.92 2.31
CA ALA A 92 0.89 0.20 2.40
C ALA A 92 1.38 1.29 1.43
N VAL A 93 0.44 1.88 0.71
CA VAL A 93 0.70 2.93 -0.28
C VAL A 93 -0.20 4.11 0.04
N ASP A 94 0.18 5.28 -0.49
CA ASP A 94 -0.63 6.47 -0.34
C ASP A 94 -1.99 6.27 -1.05
N PRO A 95 -3.12 6.34 -0.33
CA PRO A 95 -4.45 6.13 -0.91
C PRO A 95 -4.88 7.24 -1.88
N PHE A 96 -4.23 8.41 -1.89
CA PHE A 96 -4.55 9.47 -2.85
C PHE A 96 -4.08 9.14 -4.26
N MET A 97 -3.02 8.35 -4.38
CA MET A 97 -2.47 7.89 -5.65
C MET A 97 -3.38 6.90 -6.37
N PHE A 98 -4.48 6.46 -5.73
CA PHE A 98 -5.41 5.49 -6.31
C PHE A 98 -6.76 6.13 -6.59
N HIS A 99 -7.29 5.85 -7.77
CA HIS A 99 -8.67 6.12 -8.13
C HIS A 99 -9.36 4.86 -8.65
N THR A 100 -10.66 4.78 -8.37
CA THR A 100 -11.52 3.65 -8.76
C THR A 100 -12.70 4.19 -9.54
N TRP A 101 -13.10 3.49 -10.59
CA TRP A 101 -14.29 3.82 -11.37
C TRP A 101 -15.32 2.67 -11.31
N PRO A 102 -16.61 2.94 -11.06
CA PRO A 102 -17.16 4.23 -10.64
C PRO A 102 -16.65 4.66 -9.25
N GLU A 103 -16.60 5.97 -9.01
CA GLU A 103 -16.02 6.55 -7.76
C GLU A 103 -16.81 6.16 -6.50
N THR A 104 -18.05 5.67 -6.65
CA THR A 104 -18.94 5.24 -5.57
C THR A 104 -18.67 3.81 -5.08
N CYS A 105 -17.76 3.06 -5.70
CA CYS A 105 -17.45 1.69 -5.29
C CYS A 105 -16.76 1.68 -3.93
N THR A 106 -17.33 0.95 -2.98
CA THR A 106 -16.72 0.75 -1.65
C THR A 106 -15.74 -0.43 -1.64
N ASN A 107 -15.96 -1.43 -2.51
CA ASN A 107 -15.07 -2.58 -2.65
C ASN A 107 -14.29 -2.52 -3.96
N ILE A 108 -13.07 -3.06 -3.96
CA ILE A 108 -12.23 -3.14 -5.16
C ILE A 108 -12.79 -4.10 -6.21
N GLU A 109 -13.53 -5.12 -5.76
CA GLU A 109 -14.17 -6.13 -6.62
C GLU A 109 -15.27 -5.53 -7.50
N ASP A 110 -15.88 -4.44 -7.03
CA ASP A 110 -16.94 -3.71 -7.72
C ASP A 110 -16.37 -2.61 -8.64
N ALA A 111 -15.05 -2.36 -8.58
CA ALA A 111 -14.41 -1.35 -9.41
C ALA A 111 -14.16 -1.90 -10.82
N GLN A 112 -14.69 -1.22 -11.84
CA GLN A 112 -14.42 -1.51 -13.24
C GLN A 112 -13.00 -1.14 -13.63
N MET A 113 -12.49 -0.07 -13.04
CA MET A 113 -11.11 0.38 -13.25
C MET A 113 -10.51 0.77 -11.91
N VAL A 114 -9.26 0.37 -11.71
CA VAL A 114 -8.39 0.86 -10.64
C VAL A 114 -7.17 1.44 -11.30
N ILE A 115 -6.91 2.71 -11.05
CA ILE A 115 -5.79 3.42 -11.65
C ILE A 115 -4.92 3.96 -10.52
N GLU A 116 -3.61 3.79 -10.69
CA GLU A 116 -2.56 4.19 -9.76
C GLU A 116 -1.66 5.22 -10.43
N ASP A 117 -1.61 6.41 -9.86
CA ASP A 117 -0.57 7.38 -10.21
C ASP A 117 0.74 6.92 -9.57
N ASN A 118 1.80 6.78 -10.37
CA ASN A 118 3.08 6.29 -9.88
C ASN A 118 4.10 7.43 -9.84
N MET A 119 4.34 7.98 -8.66
CA MET A 119 5.46 8.90 -8.44
C MET A 119 6.76 8.12 -8.26
N MET A 120 7.68 8.29 -9.20
CA MET A 120 8.98 7.65 -9.16
C MET A 120 10.10 8.69 -9.05
N PRO A 121 11.17 8.42 -8.27
CA PRO A 121 12.35 9.29 -8.24
C PRO A 121 12.94 9.45 -9.64
N TRP A 122 13.47 10.64 -9.94
CA TRP A 122 13.99 10.97 -11.28
C TRP A 122 15.00 9.95 -11.80
N GLU A 123 15.93 9.47 -10.97
CA GLU A 123 16.92 8.48 -11.40
C GLU A 123 16.28 7.16 -11.86
N THR A 124 15.21 6.74 -11.20
CA THR A 124 14.43 5.55 -11.59
C THR A 124 13.64 5.83 -12.86
N TYR A 125 13.02 7.02 -12.96
CA TYR A 125 12.31 7.46 -14.16
C TYR A 125 13.23 7.44 -15.39
N LYS A 126 14.39 8.09 -15.29
CA LYS A 126 15.38 8.20 -16.35
C LYS A 126 15.89 6.83 -16.79
N ALA A 127 16.14 5.91 -15.86
CA ALA A 127 16.53 4.54 -16.19
C ALA A 127 15.42 3.79 -16.95
N ASN A 128 14.16 3.97 -16.56
CA ASN A 128 13.01 3.37 -17.24
C ASN A 128 12.73 4.02 -18.61
N MET A 129 12.99 5.31 -18.74
CA MET A 129 12.87 6.05 -20.00
C MET A 129 13.87 5.52 -21.03
N THR A 130 15.14 5.30 -20.63
CA THR A 130 16.16 4.66 -21.48
C THR A 130 15.77 3.24 -21.90
N ARG A 131 14.99 2.53 -21.06
CA ARG A 131 14.47 1.19 -21.36
C ARG A 131 13.19 1.20 -22.21
N GLY A 132 12.66 2.37 -22.54
CA GLY A 132 11.39 2.51 -23.28
C GLY A 132 10.15 2.09 -22.50
N VAL A 133 10.24 2.06 -21.16
CA VAL A 133 9.13 1.66 -20.28
C VAL A 133 8.22 2.84 -19.95
N VAL A 134 8.75 4.06 -20.00
CA VAL A 134 8.01 5.32 -19.76
C VAL A 134 8.35 6.34 -20.82
N ASP A 135 7.44 7.29 -21.04
CA ASP A 135 7.61 8.34 -22.03
C ASP A 135 8.71 9.33 -21.66
N GLN A 136 9.27 10.02 -22.66
CA GLN A 136 10.22 11.08 -22.41
C GLN A 136 9.49 12.36 -21.99
N ILE A 137 9.68 12.78 -20.74
CA ILE A 137 9.14 14.05 -20.23
C ILE A 137 9.78 15.19 -21.01
N LYS A 138 8.97 16.03 -21.64
CA LYS A 138 9.46 17.24 -22.31
C LYS A 138 9.73 18.30 -21.26
N ARG A 139 10.69 19.19 -21.53
CA ARG A 139 11.06 20.28 -20.59
C ARG A 139 9.87 21.19 -20.24
N GLU A 140 8.89 21.28 -21.13
CA GLU A 140 7.64 22.01 -20.95
C GLU A 140 6.75 21.41 -19.86
N ASP A 141 6.71 20.07 -19.75
CA ASP A 141 5.89 19.34 -18.78
C ASP A 141 6.38 19.55 -17.34
N LEU A 142 7.68 19.82 -17.15
CA LEU A 142 8.29 20.09 -15.84
C LEU A 142 7.95 21.48 -15.27
N SER A 143 7.41 22.37 -16.10
CA SER A 143 7.04 23.74 -15.70
C SER A 143 5.57 23.89 -15.32
N LYS A 144 4.76 22.87 -15.58
CA LYS A 144 3.35 22.82 -15.18
C LYS A 144 3.20 21.98 -13.92
N VAL A 145 2.78 22.62 -12.83
CA VAL A 145 2.27 21.90 -11.67
C VAL A 145 0.82 21.51 -11.99
N ASP A 146 0.65 20.41 -12.73
CA ASP A 146 -0.67 19.85 -13.00
C ASP A 146 -0.97 18.80 -11.92
N TRP A 147 -1.80 19.18 -10.96
CA TRP A 147 -2.35 18.23 -10.01
C TRP A 147 -3.32 17.29 -10.72
N PRO A 148 -3.30 15.98 -10.42
CA PRO A 148 -4.27 15.05 -11.00
C PRO A 148 -5.70 15.54 -10.73
N GLN A 149 -6.55 15.59 -11.77
CA GLN A 149 -7.90 16.18 -11.68
C GLN A 149 -8.75 15.60 -10.54
N HIS A 150 -8.56 14.33 -10.23
CA HIS A 150 -9.27 13.66 -9.14
C HIS A 150 -8.82 14.10 -7.75
N VAL A 151 -7.57 14.57 -7.59
CA VAL A 151 -7.08 15.18 -6.34
C VAL A 151 -7.75 16.54 -6.17
N ILE A 152 -7.79 17.34 -7.24
CA ILE A 152 -8.48 18.64 -7.26
C ILE A 152 -9.97 18.46 -6.90
N LYS A 153 -10.65 17.51 -7.54
CA LYS A 153 -12.07 17.22 -7.28
C LYS A 153 -12.32 16.82 -5.82
N ARG A 154 -11.52 15.89 -5.28
CA ARG A 154 -11.67 15.43 -3.88
C ARG A 154 -11.39 16.53 -2.86
N LEU A 155 -10.39 17.38 -3.11
CA LEU A 155 -10.12 18.52 -2.24
C LEU A 155 -11.25 19.55 -2.31
N SER A 156 -11.76 19.83 -3.51
CA SER A 156 -12.91 20.72 -3.69
C SER A 156 -14.16 20.21 -2.97
N ASP A 157 -14.42 18.89 -2.99
CA ASP A 157 -15.53 18.28 -2.25
C ASP A 157 -15.37 18.44 -0.73
N GLN A 158 -14.14 18.62 -0.25
CA GLN A 158 -13.80 18.90 1.15
C GLN A 158 -13.69 20.40 1.46
N GLY A 159 -14.00 21.27 0.51
CA GLY A 159 -13.93 22.74 0.66
C GLY A 159 -12.52 23.31 0.54
N ILE A 160 -11.56 22.55 0.02
CA ILE A 160 -10.18 22.99 -0.25
C ILE A 160 -10.05 23.26 -1.76
N PRO A 161 -9.90 24.52 -2.19
CA PRO A 161 -10.01 24.88 -3.61
C PRO A 161 -8.80 24.45 -4.46
N SER A 162 -7.60 24.34 -3.88
CA SER A 162 -6.42 23.81 -4.57
C SER A 162 -5.50 23.00 -3.63
N PRO A 163 -4.85 21.92 -4.13
CA PRO A 163 -3.76 21.27 -3.39
C PRO A 163 -2.60 22.22 -3.04
N ASP A 164 -2.38 23.27 -3.84
CA ASP A 164 -1.30 24.25 -3.58
C ASP A 164 -1.52 25.03 -2.28
N ASP A 165 -2.78 25.26 -1.88
CA ASP A 165 -3.14 26.01 -0.68
C ASP A 165 -2.72 25.27 0.61
N MET A 166 -2.56 23.95 0.53
CA MET A 166 -2.07 23.13 1.64
C MET A 166 -0.56 23.22 1.85
N SER A 167 0.18 23.78 0.88
CA SER A 167 1.65 23.87 0.92
C SER A 167 2.19 25.16 1.52
N SER A 168 1.34 26.01 2.12
CA SER A 168 1.76 27.24 2.78
C SER A 168 2.71 26.96 3.96
N THR A 169 4.01 26.92 3.64
CA THR A 169 5.11 27.05 4.58
C THR A 169 4.80 28.25 5.48
N PRO A 170 4.95 28.15 6.83
CA PRO A 170 4.90 29.35 7.64
C PRO A 170 5.96 30.29 7.09
N GLN A 171 5.54 31.47 6.61
CA GLN A 171 6.46 32.54 6.28
C GLN A 171 7.30 32.74 7.54
N ALA A 172 8.61 32.43 7.44
CA ALA A 172 9.54 32.81 8.48
C ALA A 172 9.47 34.33 8.54
N ASN A 173 8.81 34.85 9.57
CA ASN A 173 8.77 36.28 9.87
C ASN A 173 10.23 36.74 10.03
N THR A 174 10.75 37.38 8.99
CA THR A 174 11.93 38.24 9.08
C THR A 174 11.44 39.60 9.54
N ASP A 175 11.49 39.82 10.86
CA ASP A 175 11.74 41.15 11.42
C ASP A 175 13.25 41.30 11.66
#